data_AF-A0A439CUJ9-F1
#
_entry.id   AF-A0A439CUJ9-F1
#
_cell.length_a   1.000
_cell.length_b   1.000
_cell.length_c   1.000
_cell.angle_alpha   90.00
_cell.angle_beta   90.00
_cell.angle_gamma   90.00
#
_symmetry.space_group_name_H-M   'P 1'
#
loop_
_entity.id
_entity.type
_entity.pdbx_description
1 polymer ?
#
loop_
_entity_poly.entity_id
_entity_poly.type
_entity_poly.pdbx_seq_one_letter_code
_entity_poly.pdbx_strand_id
1 'polypeptide(L)'
;MAPKAIIAPSILSADFAQLGATARGRWTRAPTGSMLISCVEPKPLEPPARKRDGHFVPNITFGAPVVAKIRKHVDRPTESHGRGTFDCHMMIAEPKKWVKEFQKAGCDLYCFHYEAAFSTAAESPEATSDAKTSPKDLIRYIHDCGLLAGIALKPMTGVEVLTELLESPDPKERPDMVLIMTVEPGFGGQKFMASELPKVQALRSKYPDLNIEVDGGLG
;
A
#
# COMPACT_ATOMS: atom_id res chain seq x y z
N MET A 1 -21.23 -9.75 -5.10
CA MET A 1 -21.90 -8.67 -4.34
C MET A 1 -20.85 -7.60 -4.09
N ALA A 2 -21.14 -6.33 -4.34
CA ALA A 2 -20.14 -5.28 -4.14
C ALA A 2 -19.57 -5.35 -2.71
N PRO A 3 -18.23 -5.24 -2.54
CA PRO A 3 -17.62 -5.32 -1.21
C PRO A 3 -18.21 -4.29 -0.26
N LYS A 4 -18.28 -4.64 1.02
CA LYS A 4 -18.70 -3.70 2.07
C LYS A 4 -17.75 -2.51 2.06
N ALA A 5 -18.30 -1.29 2.14
CA ALA A 5 -17.48 -0.10 2.23
C ALA A 5 -16.59 -0.13 3.48
N ILE A 6 -15.31 0.18 3.30
CA ILE A 6 -14.30 0.28 4.35
C ILE A 6 -13.80 1.72 4.34
N ILE A 7 -13.61 2.30 5.53
CA ILE A 7 -12.98 3.62 5.69
C ILE A 7 -11.62 3.38 6.31
N ALA A 8 -10.56 3.87 5.66
CA ALA A 8 -9.17 3.68 6.07
C ALA A 8 -8.53 5.02 6.46
N PRO A 9 -8.64 5.50 7.73
CA PRO A 9 -8.07 6.79 8.10
C PRO A 9 -6.54 6.80 8.01
N SER A 10 -5.98 7.56 7.07
CA SER A 10 -4.52 7.72 6.92
C SER A 10 -3.88 8.33 8.16
N ILE A 11 -2.93 7.61 8.77
CA ILE A 11 -2.23 8.09 9.97
C ILE A 11 -1.18 9.16 9.67
N LEU A 12 -0.91 9.45 8.39
CA LEU A 12 -0.01 10.53 7.96
C LEU A 12 -0.50 11.92 8.41
N SER A 13 -1.82 12.08 8.60
CA SER A 13 -2.45 13.32 9.09
C SER A 13 -2.61 13.37 10.62
N ALA A 14 -2.10 12.39 11.35
CA ALA A 14 -2.19 12.34 12.80
C ALA A 14 -1.12 13.20 13.48
N ASP A 15 -1.33 13.49 14.77
CA ASP A 15 -0.27 13.99 15.64
C ASP A 15 0.74 12.86 15.90
N PHE A 16 1.95 13.01 15.35
CA PHE A 16 3.01 12.01 15.50
C PHE A 16 3.50 11.85 16.94
N ALA A 17 3.32 12.86 17.81
CA ALA A 17 3.64 12.75 19.22
C ALA A 17 2.67 11.82 19.97
N GLN A 18 1.50 11.53 19.41
CA GLN A 18 0.42 10.78 20.04
C GLN A 18 -0.15 9.66 19.15
N LEU A 19 0.68 9.02 18.32
CA LEU A 19 0.23 8.01 17.35
C LEU A 19 -0.56 6.86 17.98
N GLY A 20 -0.12 6.33 19.12
CA GLY A 20 -0.80 5.23 19.80
C GLY A 20 -2.22 5.61 20.26
N ALA A 21 -2.36 6.79 20.85
CA ALA A 21 -3.66 7.31 21.28
C ALA A 21 -4.56 7.62 20.08
N THR A 22 -4.01 8.22 19.02
CA THR A 22 -4.73 8.52 17.78
C THR A 22 -5.21 7.25 17.08
N ALA A 23 -4.36 6.24 16.97
CA ALA A 23 -4.69 4.94 16.41
C ALA A 23 -5.83 4.26 17.18
N ARG A 24 -5.73 4.21 18.51
CA ARG A 24 -6.79 3.68 19.37
C ARG A 24 -8.10 4.45 19.19
N GLY A 25 -8.05 5.78 19.19
CA GLY A 25 -9.22 6.64 19.04
C GLY A 25 -9.92 6.50 17.69
N ARG A 26 -9.15 6.36 16.60
CA ARG A 26 -9.68 6.08 15.26
C ARG A 26 -10.27 4.68 15.19
N TRP A 27 -9.58 3.69 15.74
CA TRP A 27 -10.08 2.33 15.82
C TRP A 27 -11.39 2.21 16.61
N THR A 28 -11.53 2.89 17.76
CA THR A 28 -12.78 2.85 18.55
C THR A 28 -13.96 3.52 17.84
N ARG A 29 -13.71 4.55 17.03
CA ARG A 29 -14.75 5.33 16.35
C ARG A 29 -15.11 4.81 14.96
N ALA A 30 -14.23 4.06 14.30
CA ALA A 30 -14.48 3.54 12.96
C ALA A 30 -15.43 2.32 13.04
N PRO A 31 -16.62 2.37 12.39
CA PRO A 31 -17.57 1.25 12.36
C PRO A 31 -17.03 0.06 11.54
N THR A 32 -16.14 0.34 10.59
CA THR A 32 -15.38 -0.57 9.72
C THR A 32 -14.10 0.16 9.36
N GLY A 33 -12.94 -0.52 9.33
CA GLY A 33 -11.74 0.19 8.88
C GLY A 33 -10.42 -0.55 8.99
N SER A 34 -9.63 -0.38 7.93
CA SER A 34 -8.17 -0.52 7.97
C SER A 34 -7.55 0.77 8.50
N MET A 35 -6.27 0.72 8.84
CA MET A 35 -5.45 1.90 9.07
C MET A 35 -4.45 2.00 7.95
N LEU A 36 -4.56 3.08 7.15
CA LEU A 36 -3.60 3.37 6.09
C LEU A 36 -2.33 3.96 6.72
N ILE A 37 -1.22 3.23 6.54
CA ILE A 37 0.11 3.49 7.04
C ILE A 37 1.01 3.76 5.83
N SER A 38 1.19 5.04 5.51
CA SER A 38 2.03 5.47 4.40
C SER A 38 3.52 5.42 4.77
N CYS A 39 4.28 4.53 4.16
CA CYS A 39 5.71 4.38 4.38
C CYS A 39 6.50 4.91 3.18
N VAL A 40 7.44 5.82 3.46
CA VAL A 40 8.12 6.59 2.42
C VAL A 40 9.63 6.64 2.67
N GLU A 41 10.41 6.46 1.60
CA GLU A 41 11.88 6.58 1.57
C GLU A 41 12.34 7.77 0.70
N PRO A 42 13.43 8.50 1.09
CA PRO A 42 13.77 9.85 0.61
C PRO A 42 13.78 10.14 -0.90
N LYS A 43 14.85 9.98 -1.67
CA LYS A 43 15.20 10.65 -2.95
C LYS A 43 16.14 11.82 -2.65
N PRO A 44 17.45 11.66 -2.95
CA PRO A 44 18.38 12.76 -2.96
C PRO A 44 17.92 13.84 -3.94
N LEU A 45 18.06 15.10 -3.55
CA LEU A 45 17.92 16.26 -4.42
C LEU A 45 19.09 16.31 -5.41
N GLU A 46 19.12 15.42 -6.40
CA GLU A 46 20.08 15.46 -7.51
C GLU A 46 19.37 15.58 -8.87
N PRO A 47 20.01 16.22 -9.88
CA PRO A 47 19.41 16.52 -11.17
C PRO A 47 18.95 15.26 -11.93
N PRO A 48 18.01 15.38 -12.89
CA PRO A 48 17.12 14.31 -13.37
C PRO A 48 17.78 13.17 -14.18
N ALA A 49 19.09 12.95 -14.09
CA ALA A 49 19.84 12.08 -14.99
C ALA A 49 20.15 10.65 -14.48
N ARG A 50 19.71 10.23 -13.27
CA ARG A 50 19.95 8.85 -12.79
C ARG A 50 18.70 8.18 -12.24
N LYS A 51 18.08 7.33 -13.06
CA LYS A 51 16.92 6.45 -12.79
C LYS A 51 17.17 5.32 -11.76
N ARG A 52 18.15 5.42 -10.85
CA ARG A 52 18.63 4.27 -10.04
C ARG A 52 19.08 4.62 -8.61
N ASP A 53 18.34 5.44 -7.90
CA ASP A 53 18.68 5.87 -6.54
C ASP A 53 17.87 5.22 -5.43
N GLY A 54 16.98 4.25 -5.72
CA GLY A 54 16.32 3.46 -4.67
C GLY A 54 15.26 4.24 -3.88
N HIS A 55 14.71 5.31 -4.45
CA HIS A 55 13.69 6.14 -3.79
C HIS A 55 12.48 6.39 -4.70
N PHE A 56 11.28 6.42 -4.12
CA PHE A 56 10.03 6.35 -4.89
C PHE A 56 9.24 7.67 -4.95
N VAL A 57 9.26 8.45 -3.87
CA VAL A 57 8.63 9.78 -3.78
C VAL A 57 9.48 10.68 -2.89
N PRO A 58 9.49 12.01 -3.06
CA PRO A 58 10.42 12.92 -2.40
C PRO A 58 9.98 13.29 -0.96
N ASN A 59 9.77 12.30 -0.10
CA ASN A 59 9.40 12.51 1.31
C ASN A 59 9.93 11.37 2.20
N ILE A 60 9.88 11.52 3.52
CA ILE A 60 10.17 10.45 4.49
C ILE A 60 9.11 10.50 5.58
N THR A 61 8.54 9.35 5.92
CA THR A 61 7.56 9.23 7.00
C THR A 61 8.12 8.40 8.14
N PHE A 62 7.81 7.11 8.17
CA PHE A 62 8.25 6.17 9.18
C PHE A 62 8.22 4.74 8.61
N GLY A 63 9.01 3.85 9.21
CA GLY A 63 9.10 2.43 8.82
C GLY A 63 8.49 1.47 9.84
N ALA A 64 8.79 0.18 9.64
CA ALA A 64 8.33 -0.94 10.46
C ALA A 64 8.43 -0.74 11.99
N PRO A 65 9.47 -0.09 12.57
CA PRO A 65 9.53 0.12 14.01
C PRO A 65 8.35 0.93 14.57
N VAL A 66 7.85 1.92 13.84
CA VAL A 66 6.69 2.74 14.25
C VAL A 66 5.41 1.92 14.14
N VAL A 67 5.24 1.16 13.07
CA VAL A 67 4.10 0.24 12.87
C VAL A 67 3.99 -0.73 14.05
N ALA A 68 5.10 -1.34 14.47
CA ALA A 68 5.15 -2.26 15.60
C ALA A 68 4.74 -1.60 16.93
N LYS A 69 4.98 -0.30 17.12
CA LYS A 69 4.51 0.44 18.31
C LYS A 69 3.02 0.72 18.23
N ILE A 70 2.52 1.17 17.08
CA ILE A 70 1.10 1.48 16.87
C ILE A 70 0.26 0.20 17.00
N ARG A 71 0.75 -0.94 16.50
CA ARG A 71 0.04 -2.24 16.53
C ARG A 71 -0.42 -2.64 17.93
N LYS A 72 0.31 -2.25 18.98
CA LYS A 72 -0.02 -2.54 20.39
C LYS A 72 -1.26 -1.80 20.90
N HIS A 73 -1.75 -0.80 20.16
CA HIS A 73 -2.88 0.03 20.56
C HIS A 73 -4.18 -0.30 19.82
N VAL A 74 -4.14 -1.26 18.89
CA VAL A 74 -5.25 -1.63 18.00
C VAL A 74 -5.33 -3.15 17.99
N ASP A 75 -6.52 -3.73 18.13
CA ASP A 75 -6.69 -5.19 18.04
C ASP A 75 -6.55 -5.68 16.60
N ARG A 76 -6.00 -6.89 16.43
CA ARG A 76 -5.89 -7.50 15.09
C ARG A 76 -7.27 -7.81 14.53
N PRO A 77 -7.44 -7.77 13.21
CA PRO A 77 -8.72 -8.10 12.60
C PRO A 77 -9.03 -9.60 12.80
N THR A 78 -10.32 -9.92 12.98
CA THR A 78 -10.81 -11.32 13.06
C THR A 78 -11.18 -11.90 11.69
N GLU A 79 -11.22 -11.06 10.65
CA GLU A 79 -11.60 -11.39 9.28
C GLU A 79 -10.78 -10.54 8.30
N SER A 80 -10.61 -11.00 7.05
CA SER A 80 -9.86 -10.27 6.02
C SER A 80 -10.46 -8.89 5.74
N HIS A 81 -9.60 -7.87 5.64
CA HIS A 81 -9.99 -6.45 5.53
C HIS A 81 -10.90 -5.95 6.67
N GLY A 82 -10.99 -6.70 7.76
CA GLY A 82 -11.81 -6.38 8.92
C GLY A 82 -11.27 -5.19 9.71
N ARG A 83 -12.03 -4.81 10.75
CA ARG A 83 -11.64 -3.71 11.63
C ARG A 83 -10.31 -4.00 12.32
N GLY A 84 -9.38 -3.05 12.24
CA GLY A 84 -8.06 -3.17 12.84
C GLY A 84 -6.99 -3.73 11.90
N THR A 85 -7.34 -4.00 10.64
CA THR A 85 -6.37 -4.30 9.55
C THR A 85 -5.38 -3.15 9.43
N PHE A 86 -4.09 -3.44 9.47
CA PHE A 86 -3.05 -2.47 9.10
C PHE A 86 -2.75 -2.58 7.62
N ASP A 87 -3.13 -1.55 6.88
CA ASP A 87 -2.84 -1.37 5.47
C ASP A 87 -1.58 -0.53 5.34
N CYS A 88 -0.46 -1.19 5.04
CA CYS A 88 0.81 -0.52 4.84
C CYS A 88 0.97 -0.18 3.36
N HIS A 89 0.78 1.09 3.03
CA HIS A 89 0.99 1.63 1.69
C HIS A 89 2.44 2.03 1.50
N MET A 90 3.12 1.23 0.70
CA MET A 90 4.55 1.17 0.52
C MET A 90 4.97 2.04 -0.66
N MET A 91 5.17 3.32 -0.40
CA MET A 91 5.73 4.29 -1.35
C MET A 91 7.27 4.26 -1.30
N ILE A 92 7.84 3.11 -1.63
CA ILE A 92 9.28 2.81 -1.55
C ILE A 92 9.74 2.11 -2.82
N ALA A 93 11.03 2.22 -3.16
CA ALA A 93 11.50 1.77 -4.48
C ALA A 93 11.75 0.26 -4.58
N GLU A 94 12.11 -0.38 -3.46
CA GLU A 94 12.46 -1.80 -3.41
C GLU A 94 11.52 -2.57 -2.46
N PRO A 95 10.20 -2.61 -2.74
CA PRO A 95 9.20 -3.07 -1.78
C PRO A 95 9.39 -4.53 -1.35
N LYS A 96 9.98 -5.39 -2.17
CA LYS A 96 10.18 -6.81 -1.82
C LYS A 96 11.07 -7.00 -0.58
N LYS A 97 12.06 -6.13 -0.39
CA LYS A 97 13.02 -6.20 0.74
C LYS A 97 12.34 -6.06 2.10
N TRP A 98 11.20 -5.38 2.16
CA TRP A 98 10.61 -4.94 3.42
C TRP A 98 9.40 -5.78 3.86
N VAL A 99 8.92 -6.68 3.01
CA VAL A 99 7.71 -7.50 3.27
C VAL A 99 7.82 -8.22 4.62
N LYS A 100 8.93 -8.92 4.88
CA LYS A 100 9.14 -9.68 6.13
C LYS A 100 9.24 -8.76 7.36
N GLU A 101 9.83 -7.58 7.23
CA GLU A 101 9.95 -6.64 8.35
C GLU A 101 8.60 -6.02 8.71
N PHE A 102 7.78 -5.66 7.72
CA PHE A 102 6.43 -5.18 7.95
C PHE A 102 5.49 -6.27 8.47
N GLN A 103 5.65 -7.51 7.98
CA GLN A 103 4.96 -8.68 8.52
C GLN A 103 5.22 -8.84 10.03
N LYS A 104 6.49 -8.83 10.45
CA LYS A 104 6.88 -8.86 11.87
C LYS A 104 6.34 -7.67 12.67
N ALA A 105 6.25 -6.49 12.04
CA ALA A 105 5.72 -5.29 12.68
C ALA A 105 4.19 -5.32 12.89
N GLY A 106 3.50 -6.32 12.32
CA GLY A 106 2.06 -6.48 12.44
C GLY A 106 1.24 -5.79 11.35
N CYS A 107 1.85 -5.60 10.18
CA CYS A 107 1.12 -5.37 8.93
C CYS A 107 0.15 -6.54 8.68
N ASP A 108 -1.01 -6.24 8.09
CA ASP A 108 -2.00 -7.23 7.67
C ASP A 108 -2.18 -7.20 6.13
N LEU A 109 -2.13 -6.01 5.53
CA LEU A 109 -2.16 -5.77 4.08
C LEU A 109 -0.94 -4.97 3.65
N TYR A 110 -0.15 -5.52 2.72
CA TYR A 110 1.04 -4.89 2.16
C TYR A 110 0.73 -4.33 0.77
N CYS A 111 0.48 -3.03 0.68
CA CYS A 111 0.09 -2.36 -0.56
C CYS A 111 1.29 -1.70 -1.23
N PHE A 112 1.82 -2.30 -2.29
CA PHE A 112 3.00 -1.78 -3.01
C PHE A 112 2.60 -1.10 -4.31
N HIS A 113 3.44 -0.20 -4.80
CA HIS A 113 3.24 0.43 -6.10
C HIS A 113 3.66 -0.47 -7.26
N TYR A 114 2.78 -0.63 -8.26
CA TYR A 114 3.10 -1.36 -9.50
C TYR A 114 4.42 -0.89 -10.11
N GLU A 115 4.65 0.43 -10.11
CA GLU A 115 5.83 1.07 -10.69
C GLU A 115 7.14 0.73 -9.96
N ALA A 116 7.06 0.32 -8.68
CA ALA A 116 8.20 -0.07 -7.86
C ALA A 116 8.51 -1.58 -7.91
N ALA A 117 7.59 -2.39 -8.46
CA ALA A 117 7.69 -3.85 -8.44
C ALA A 117 8.51 -4.45 -9.60
N PHE A 118 9.36 -3.63 -10.23
CA PHE A 118 10.38 -4.05 -11.22
C PHE A 118 11.82 -3.84 -10.68
N SER A 119 11.94 -3.77 -9.35
CA SER A 119 13.18 -3.54 -8.61
C SER A 119 13.87 -4.88 -8.26
N THR A 120 14.79 -4.87 -7.30
CA THR A 120 15.54 -6.06 -6.87
C THR A 120 14.62 -7.18 -6.33
N ALA A 121 15.04 -8.43 -6.53
CA ALA A 121 14.40 -9.61 -5.95
C ALA A 121 14.84 -9.90 -4.51
N ALA A 122 15.71 -9.08 -3.91
CA ALA A 122 16.19 -9.25 -2.55
C ALA A 122 15.03 -9.24 -1.52
N GLU A 123 15.16 -10.11 -0.52
CA GLU A 123 14.11 -10.39 0.48
C GLU A 123 14.39 -9.76 1.86
N SER A 124 15.52 -9.08 2.02
CA SER A 124 15.83 -8.27 3.19
C SER A 124 16.55 -6.97 2.79
N PRO A 125 16.48 -5.92 3.62
CA PRO A 125 17.15 -4.64 3.33
C PRO A 125 18.67 -4.75 3.19
N GLU A 126 19.29 -5.65 3.95
CA GLU A 126 20.74 -5.88 3.97
C GLU A 126 21.21 -6.78 2.82
N ALA A 127 20.29 -7.50 2.18
CA ALA A 127 20.60 -8.40 1.08
C ALA A 127 20.78 -7.65 -0.25
N THR A 128 21.72 -8.13 -1.06
CA THR A 128 21.90 -7.72 -2.45
C THR A 128 21.46 -8.85 -3.38
N SER A 129 20.85 -8.48 -4.51
CA SER A 129 20.46 -9.44 -5.55
C SER A 129 20.43 -8.74 -6.90
N ASP A 130 21.07 -9.37 -7.90
CA ASP A 130 21.02 -8.92 -9.29
C ASP A 130 19.71 -9.32 -9.99
N ALA A 131 18.99 -10.31 -9.44
CA ALA A 131 17.68 -10.69 -9.94
C ALA A 131 16.65 -9.58 -9.70
N LYS A 132 15.66 -9.51 -10.58
CA LYS A 132 14.54 -8.55 -10.48
C LYS A 132 13.27 -9.27 -10.06
N THR A 133 12.45 -8.58 -9.28
CA THR A 133 11.07 -9.01 -9.02
C THR A 133 10.15 -8.51 -10.13
N SER A 134 8.99 -9.12 -10.25
CA SER A 134 7.84 -8.59 -10.97
C SER A 134 6.68 -8.30 -10.00
N PRO A 135 5.63 -7.56 -10.42
CA PRO A 135 4.41 -7.42 -9.62
C PRO A 135 3.81 -8.77 -9.22
N LYS A 136 3.76 -9.72 -10.17
CA LYS A 136 3.24 -11.08 -9.96
C LYS A 136 4.05 -11.86 -8.92
N ASP A 137 5.38 -11.83 -9.01
CA ASP A 137 6.25 -12.51 -8.05
C ASP A 137 6.17 -11.88 -6.66
N LEU A 138 6.03 -10.55 -6.59
CA LEU A 138 5.91 -9.84 -5.33
C LEU A 138 4.57 -10.15 -4.64
N ILE A 139 3.46 -10.20 -5.39
CA ILE A 139 2.14 -10.61 -4.86
C ILE A 139 2.24 -12.02 -4.27
N ARG A 140 2.80 -12.98 -5.02
CA ARG A 140 3.02 -14.35 -4.54
C ARG A 140 3.84 -14.39 -3.26
N TYR A 141 4.93 -13.64 -3.22
CA TYR A 141 5.81 -13.56 -2.04
C TYR A 141 5.12 -12.95 -0.81
N ILE A 142 4.27 -11.93 -0.99
CA ILE A 142 3.47 -11.33 0.08
C ILE A 142 2.50 -12.37 0.66
N HIS A 143 1.79 -13.11 -0.19
CA HIS A 143 0.89 -14.18 0.26
C HIS A 143 1.62 -15.32 0.96
N ASP A 144 2.80 -15.73 0.46
CA ASP A 144 3.62 -16.75 1.10
C ASP A 144 4.14 -16.30 2.48
N CYS A 145 4.20 -14.99 2.74
CA CYS A 145 4.46 -14.41 4.07
C CYS A 145 3.21 -14.32 4.97
N GLY A 146 2.03 -14.71 4.46
CA GLY A 146 0.76 -14.69 5.20
C GLY A 146 0.09 -13.31 5.29
N LEU A 147 0.42 -12.39 4.39
CA LEU A 147 -0.18 -11.06 4.30
C LEU A 147 -1.15 -10.99 3.12
N LEU A 148 -2.08 -10.02 3.18
CA LEU A 148 -2.86 -9.62 2.00
C LEU A 148 -2.00 -8.74 1.08
N ALA A 149 -2.13 -8.92 -0.23
CA ALA A 149 -1.40 -8.14 -1.23
C ALA A 149 -2.25 -7.02 -1.82
N GLY A 150 -1.84 -5.76 -1.58
CA GLY A 150 -2.38 -4.60 -2.26
C GLY A 150 -1.49 -4.16 -3.41
N ILE A 151 -2.07 -3.63 -4.48
CA ILE A 151 -1.32 -2.99 -5.56
C ILE A 151 -1.84 -1.59 -5.85
N ALA A 152 -0.95 -0.60 -5.74
CA ALA A 152 -1.24 0.81 -5.96
C ALA A 152 -0.80 1.27 -7.35
N LEU A 153 -1.60 2.14 -7.97
CA LEU A 153 -1.29 2.82 -9.23
C LEU A 153 -1.18 4.33 -9.02
N LYS A 154 -0.11 4.94 -9.55
CA LYS A 154 -0.01 6.39 -9.67
C LYS A 154 -1.02 6.95 -10.69
N PRO A 155 -1.31 8.28 -10.67
CA PRO A 155 -2.22 8.89 -11.63
C PRO A 155 -1.83 8.69 -13.11
N MET A 156 -0.54 8.59 -13.43
CA MET A 156 -0.11 8.39 -14.82
C MET A 156 -0.12 6.92 -15.27
N THR A 157 -0.36 5.98 -14.37
CA THR A 157 -0.38 4.54 -14.68
C THR A 157 -1.80 4.10 -14.94
N GLY A 158 -2.05 3.56 -16.14
CA GLY A 158 -3.37 3.05 -16.52
C GLY A 158 -3.68 1.69 -15.88
N VAL A 159 -4.96 1.35 -15.78
CA VAL A 159 -5.44 0.12 -15.10
C VAL A 159 -5.21 -1.14 -15.93
N GLU A 160 -4.97 -1.00 -17.23
CA GLU A 160 -4.70 -2.09 -18.16
C GLU A 160 -3.49 -2.93 -17.74
N VAL A 161 -2.52 -2.34 -17.04
CA VAL A 161 -1.35 -3.04 -16.49
C VAL A 161 -1.71 -4.14 -15.49
N LEU A 162 -2.92 -4.08 -14.91
CA LEU A 162 -3.40 -5.04 -13.92
C LEU A 162 -4.13 -6.23 -14.55
N THR A 163 -4.39 -6.21 -15.87
CA THR A 163 -5.21 -7.24 -16.53
C THR A 163 -4.63 -8.64 -16.31
N GLU A 164 -3.35 -8.84 -16.62
CA GLU A 164 -2.69 -10.15 -16.46
C GLU A 164 -2.62 -10.61 -15.00
N LEU A 165 -2.53 -9.67 -14.06
CA LEU A 165 -2.50 -9.96 -12.64
C LEU A 165 -3.87 -10.39 -12.13
N LEU A 166 -4.93 -9.62 -12.46
CA LEU A 166 -6.29 -9.87 -11.99
C LEU A 166 -6.93 -11.09 -12.65
N GLU A 167 -6.56 -11.39 -13.88
CA GLU A 167 -7.03 -12.56 -14.64
C GLU A 167 -6.14 -13.80 -14.45
N SER A 168 -5.13 -13.74 -13.58
CA SER A 168 -4.28 -14.91 -13.31
C SER A 168 -5.13 -16.08 -12.79
N PRO A 169 -4.91 -17.30 -13.32
CA PRO A 169 -5.58 -18.51 -12.82
C PRO A 169 -5.09 -18.92 -11.44
N ASP A 170 -3.91 -18.45 -10.99
CA ASP A 170 -3.39 -18.73 -9.66
C ASP A 170 -3.84 -17.63 -8.68
N PRO A 171 -4.68 -17.93 -7.68
CA PRO A 171 -5.11 -16.95 -6.69
C PRO A 171 -3.95 -16.29 -5.95
N LYS A 172 -2.81 -16.98 -5.78
CA LYS A 172 -1.63 -16.41 -5.11
C LYS A 172 -0.94 -15.32 -5.93
N GLU A 173 -1.31 -15.12 -7.18
CA GLU A 173 -0.75 -14.08 -8.05
C GLU A 173 -1.68 -12.88 -8.22
N ARG A 174 -2.92 -12.96 -7.70
CA ARG A 174 -3.92 -11.91 -7.81
C ARG A 174 -3.86 -11.01 -6.58
N PRO A 175 -3.85 -9.68 -6.72
CA PRO A 175 -3.93 -8.79 -5.57
C PRO A 175 -5.30 -8.92 -4.87
N ASP A 176 -5.32 -8.80 -3.54
CA ASP A 176 -6.54 -8.75 -2.74
C ASP A 176 -7.23 -7.38 -2.81
N MET A 177 -6.44 -6.34 -3.14
CA MET A 177 -6.91 -4.96 -3.23
C MET A 177 -6.13 -4.18 -4.30
N VAL A 178 -6.83 -3.30 -5.03
CA VAL A 178 -6.20 -2.31 -5.91
C VAL A 178 -6.42 -0.91 -5.33
N LEU A 179 -5.34 -0.16 -5.17
CA LEU A 179 -5.36 1.24 -4.76
C LEU A 179 -5.16 2.17 -5.96
N ILE A 180 -6.11 3.06 -6.21
CA ILE A 180 -5.99 4.14 -7.20
C ILE A 180 -5.63 5.43 -6.47
N MET A 181 -4.41 5.91 -6.70
CA MET A 181 -4.00 7.22 -6.19
C MET A 181 -4.78 8.33 -6.90
N THR A 182 -5.41 9.22 -6.14
CA THR A 182 -6.16 10.39 -6.65
C THR A 182 -5.42 11.71 -6.40
N VAL A 183 -4.11 11.61 -6.11
CA VAL A 183 -3.10 12.68 -6.04
C VAL A 183 -1.75 12.08 -6.43
N GLU A 184 -0.72 12.89 -6.72
CA GLU A 184 0.63 12.35 -6.84
C GLU A 184 1.12 11.88 -5.46
N PRO A 185 1.58 10.63 -5.29
CA PRO A 185 2.01 10.13 -4.00
C PRO A 185 3.19 10.93 -3.42
N GLY A 186 3.24 10.98 -2.08
CA GLY A 186 4.35 11.58 -1.32
C GLY A 186 3.94 12.62 -0.29
N PHE A 187 2.85 13.36 -0.52
CA PHE A 187 2.41 14.42 0.40
C PHE A 187 0.90 14.38 0.68
N GLY A 188 0.52 14.64 1.93
CA GLY A 188 -0.87 14.87 2.31
C GLY A 188 -1.35 16.30 1.98
N GLY A 189 -2.67 16.51 1.97
CA GLY A 189 -3.29 17.83 1.76
C GLY A 189 -3.42 18.30 0.31
N GLN A 190 -3.07 17.43 -0.64
CA GLN A 190 -3.26 17.69 -2.07
C GLN A 190 -4.75 17.61 -2.47
N LYS A 191 -5.12 18.31 -3.54
CA LYS A 191 -6.49 18.34 -4.06
C LYS A 191 -6.82 17.06 -4.83
N PHE A 192 -8.02 16.53 -4.62
CA PHE A 192 -8.56 15.37 -5.33
C PHE A 192 -8.53 15.53 -6.85
N MET A 193 -8.02 14.52 -7.54
CA MET A 193 -8.02 14.42 -9.00
C MET A 193 -9.21 13.59 -9.49
N ALA A 194 -10.33 14.25 -9.82
CA ALA A 194 -11.52 13.58 -10.36
C ALA A 194 -11.27 12.83 -11.69
N SER A 195 -10.19 13.19 -12.41
CA SER A 195 -9.73 12.50 -13.61
C SER A 195 -9.37 11.03 -13.39
N GLU A 196 -9.15 10.61 -12.14
CA GLU A 196 -8.79 9.24 -11.80
C GLU A 196 -10.01 8.33 -11.59
N LEU A 197 -11.21 8.88 -11.41
CA LEU A 197 -12.44 8.10 -11.20
C LEU A 197 -12.81 7.15 -12.35
N PRO A 198 -12.57 7.48 -13.64
CA PRO A 198 -12.75 6.52 -14.74
C PRO A 198 -11.98 5.21 -14.53
N LYS A 199 -10.80 5.22 -13.88
CA LYS A 199 -10.05 4.01 -13.53
C LYS A 199 -10.82 3.12 -12.55
N VAL A 200 -11.39 3.73 -11.51
CA VAL A 200 -12.22 3.06 -10.50
C VAL A 200 -13.46 2.45 -11.16
N GLN A 201 -14.14 3.20 -12.04
CA GLN A 201 -15.32 2.73 -12.77
C GLN A 201 -14.98 1.55 -13.70
N ALA A 202 -13.89 1.62 -14.45
CA ALA A 202 -13.43 0.55 -15.33
C ALA A 202 -13.13 -0.73 -14.53
N LEU A 203 -12.40 -0.61 -13.42
CA LEU A 203 -12.10 -1.75 -12.53
C LEU A 203 -13.36 -2.34 -11.90
N ARG A 204 -14.27 -1.52 -11.37
CA ARG A 204 -15.51 -2.02 -10.74
C ARG A 204 -16.42 -2.72 -11.75
N SER A 205 -16.51 -2.20 -12.97
CA SER A 205 -17.31 -2.79 -14.04
C SER A 205 -16.80 -4.19 -14.43
N LYS A 206 -15.47 -4.34 -14.55
CA LYS A 206 -14.84 -5.61 -14.95
C LYS A 206 -14.69 -6.60 -13.81
N TYR A 207 -14.48 -6.12 -12.58
CA TYR A 207 -14.21 -6.91 -11.38
C TYR A 207 -15.17 -6.52 -10.23
N PRO A 208 -16.43 -6.99 -10.26
CA PRO A 208 -17.49 -6.52 -9.36
C PRO A 208 -17.23 -6.76 -7.87
N ASP A 209 -16.41 -7.75 -7.53
CA ASP A 209 -16.13 -8.15 -6.15
C ASP A 209 -14.72 -7.72 -5.67
N LEU A 210 -13.94 -7.03 -6.50
CA LEU A 210 -12.60 -6.54 -6.14
C LEU A 210 -12.68 -5.42 -5.10
N ASN A 211 -11.82 -5.46 -4.07
CA ASN A 211 -11.61 -4.32 -3.20
C ASN A 211 -10.84 -3.25 -3.96
N ILE A 212 -11.46 -2.08 -4.13
CA ILE A 212 -10.85 -0.93 -4.81
C ILE A 212 -10.78 0.20 -3.80
N GLU A 213 -9.56 0.60 -3.47
CA GLU A 213 -9.27 1.73 -2.60
C GLU A 213 -8.96 2.98 -3.43
N VAL A 214 -9.25 4.15 -2.87
CA VAL A 214 -8.85 5.46 -3.38
C VAL A 214 -8.13 6.22 -2.27
N ASP A 215 -6.97 6.81 -2.55
CA ASP A 215 -6.23 7.64 -1.61
C ASP A 215 -5.78 8.96 -2.26
N GLY A 216 -6.09 10.07 -1.58
CA GLY A 216 -5.67 11.41 -1.98
C GLY A 216 -6.81 12.44 -2.08
N GLY A 217 -6.82 13.42 -1.17
CA GLY A 217 -7.69 14.60 -1.28
C GLY A 217 -9.19 14.35 -1.05
N LEU A 218 -9.56 13.21 -0.46
CA LEU A 218 -10.96 12.89 -0.13
C LEU A 218 -11.44 13.75 1.05
N GLY A 219 -12.48 14.56 0.84
CA GLY A 219 -13.06 15.45 1.85
C GLY A 219 -14.12 16.38 1.29
#